data_AF-A0A3L6S0D6-F1
#
_entry.id   AF-A0A3L6S0D6-F1
#
_cell.length_a   1.000
_cell.length_b   1.000
_cell.length_c   1.000
_cell.angle_alpha   90.00
_cell.angle_beta   90.00
_cell.angle_gamma   90.00
#
_symmetry.space_group_name_H-M   'P 1'
#
loop_
_entity.id
_entity.type
_entity.pdbx_description
1 polymer ?
#
loop_
_entity_poly.entity_id
_entity_poly.type
_entity_poly.pdbx_seq_one_letter_code
_entity_poly.pdbx_strand_id
1 'polypeptide(L)'
;MLNTYRFDFLILCIGRYGVPKLPTFPHGRGPDAFRGRVLHSMEYSSMAHEDAAELVRGKRVAVVGAGMSAMDNRRSVRRGQRRYPCTMVYRSGHWMVDPKVAWRVNFFTFTSTRWTELMVDKPGEGFVLSLLATMLSPLRWVTSKVTEAYYKRSIPMREHGMVPDCGFGQASLGWRLGIGFYDRVDEGSIELRRCGSVSFCTDGLVLDAGGEGEDERVVGADVVILCAGFDIDRPLRDVFASPWFSEIVASGDDGGSAVLPLYRHCVHPRIPQMTVVGYAESGSSIYPYEMMAKWMAHLLDGAVRLPRVRDMERGVAEWARWGRWARRSSGRFFLKSCVASVTTWYHAGIQ
;
A
#
# COMPACT_ATOMS: atom_id res chain seq x y z
N MET A 1 -14.37 -34.91 -6.69
CA MET A 1 -15.14 -34.99 -5.42
C MET A 1 -14.60 -33.94 -4.48
N LEU A 2 -15.47 -33.13 -3.85
CA LEU A 2 -15.07 -32.20 -2.79
C LEU A 2 -15.02 -32.98 -1.47
N ASN A 3 -13.92 -32.86 -0.73
CA ASN A 3 -13.81 -33.40 0.62
C ASN A 3 -14.29 -32.34 1.62
N THR A 4 -15.23 -32.72 2.49
CA THR A 4 -15.82 -31.82 3.47
C THR A 4 -15.24 -32.11 4.85
N TYR A 5 -14.70 -31.08 5.51
CA TYR A 5 -14.18 -31.15 6.88
C TYR A 5 -14.93 -30.15 7.77
N ARG A 6 -15.08 -30.48 9.05
CA ARG A 6 -15.73 -29.62 10.06
C ARG A 6 -14.71 -29.23 11.11
N PHE A 7 -14.73 -27.96 11.49
CA PHE A 7 -13.85 -27.37 12.50
C PHE A 7 -14.66 -26.45 13.40
N ASP A 8 -14.27 -26.32 14.66
CA ASP A 8 -14.95 -25.45 15.63
C ASP A 8 -14.60 -23.96 15.43
N PHE A 9 -13.43 -23.70 14.84
CA PHE A 9 -12.91 -22.36 14.64
C PHE A 9 -12.07 -22.28 13.36
N LEU A 10 -12.17 -21.15 12.64
CA LEU A 10 -11.43 -20.89 11.40
C LEU A 10 -10.48 -19.70 11.54
N ILE A 11 -9.22 -19.88 11.18
CA ILE A 11 -8.20 -18.82 11.17
C ILE A 11 -7.76 -18.59 9.72
N LEU A 12 -8.05 -17.41 9.18
CA LEU A 12 -7.71 -17.02 7.82
C LEU A 12 -6.38 -16.28 7.78
N CYS A 13 -5.36 -16.93 7.22
CA CYS A 13 -4.00 -16.39 7.02
C CYS A 13 -3.63 -16.29 5.53
N ILE A 14 -4.59 -15.93 4.69
CA ILE A 14 -4.47 -15.98 3.21
C ILE A 14 -3.63 -14.84 2.60
N GLY A 15 -3.33 -13.81 3.38
CA GLY A 15 -2.66 -12.59 2.89
C GLY A 15 -3.55 -11.75 1.97
N ARG A 16 -3.06 -10.57 1.60
CA ARG A 16 -3.83 -9.59 0.80
C ARG A 16 -3.30 -9.32 -0.60
N TYR A 17 -2.11 -9.81 -0.91
CA TYR A 17 -1.39 -9.56 -2.16
C TYR A 17 -1.47 -10.75 -3.12
N GLY A 18 -2.61 -11.46 -3.11
CA GLY A 18 -2.82 -12.69 -3.87
C GLY A 18 -3.53 -12.50 -5.22
N VAL A 19 -4.19 -11.37 -5.45
CA VAL A 19 -4.92 -11.10 -6.71
C VAL A 19 -4.44 -9.79 -7.34
N PRO A 20 -3.89 -9.81 -8.57
CA PRO A 20 -3.38 -8.61 -9.22
C PRO A 20 -4.53 -7.67 -9.60
N LYS A 21 -4.34 -6.37 -9.42
CA LYS A 21 -5.30 -5.36 -9.86
C LYS A 21 -4.91 -4.87 -11.25
N LEU A 22 -5.72 -5.18 -12.25
CA LEU A 22 -5.52 -4.69 -13.61
C LEU A 22 -6.25 -3.35 -13.79
N PRO A 23 -5.61 -2.33 -14.37
CA PRO A 23 -6.30 -1.10 -14.74
C PRO A 23 -7.34 -1.38 -15.83
N THR A 24 -8.45 -0.66 -15.78
CA THR A 24 -9.45 -0.66 -16.84
C THR A 24 -9.06 0.35 -17.92
N PHE A 25 -9.11 -0.05 -19.18
CA PHE A 25 -8.77 0.80 -20.32
C PHE A 25 -10.00 1.04 -21.21
N PRO A 26 -10.07 2.16 -21.94
CA PRO A 26 -11.09 2.39 -22.95
C PRO A 26 -11.08 1.28 -24.02
N HIS A 27 -12.25 1.05 -24.64
CA HIS A 27 -12.40 0.04 -25.68
C HIS A 27 -11.38 0.25 -26.82
N GLY A 28 -10.68 -0.82 -27.21
CA GLY A 28 -9.66 -0.77 -28.28
C GLY A 28 -8.35 -0.07 -27.91
N ARG A 29 -8.19 0.41 -26.67
CA ARG A 29 -6.94 1.04 -26.16
C ARG A 29 -6.37 0.31 -24.94
N GLY A 30 -6.72 -0.97 -24.78
CA GLY A 30 -6.22 -1.86 -23.73
C GLY A 30 -5.05 -2.74 -24.20
N PRO A 31 -4.61 -3.69 -23.35
CA PRO A 31 -3.50 -4.60 -23.65
C PRO A 31 -3.63 -5.35 -24.99
N ASP A 32 -4.86 -5.60 -25.45
CA ASP A 32 -5.14 -6.30 -26.71
C ASP A 32 -4.67 -5.53 -27.95
N ALA A 33 -4.53 -4.20 -27.85
CA ALA A 33 -4.04 -3.36 -28.93
C ALA A 33 -2.50 -3.39 -29.07
N PHE A 34 -1.79 -3.95 -28.08
CA PHE A 34 -0.34 -3.94 -28.01
C PHE A 34 0.25 -5.24 -28.56
N ARG A 35 1.26 -5.13 -29.43
CA ARG A 35 1.92 -6.30 -30.04
C ARG A 35 2.94 -6.96 -29.11
N GLY A 36 3.44 -6.23 -28.12
CA GLY A 36 4.44 -6.74 -27.18
C GLY A 36 3.83 -7.56 -26.03
N ARG A 37 4.65 -7.84 -25.02
CA ARG A 37 4.19 -8.61 -23.85
C ARG A 37 3.75 -7.69 -22.72
N VAL A 38 2.53 -7.85 -22.23
CA VAL A 38 2.04 -7.20 -21.01
C VAL A 38 1.99 -8.22 -19.88
N LEU A 39 2.49 -7.84 -18.71
CA LEU A 39 2.42 -8.68 -17.51
C LEU A 39 2.23 -7.84 -16.26
N HIS A 40 1.68 -8.44 -15.21
CA HIS A 40 1.62 -7.80 -13.89
C HIS A 40 2.93 -8.02 -13.11
N SER A 41 3.25 -7.13 -12.17
CA SER A 41 4.44 -7.27 -11.31
C SER A 41 4.51 -8.61 -10.55
N MET A 42 3.35 -9.15 -10.18
CA MET A 42 3.23 -10.48 -9.56
C MET A 42 3.73 -11.59 -10.49
N GLU A 43 3.27 -11.59 -11.74
CA GLU A 43 3.70 -12.57 -12.75
C GLU A 43 5.22 -12.43 -12.97
N TYR A 44 5.71 -11.21 -13.18
CA TYR A 44 7.14 -10.94 -13.35
C TYR A 44 7.98 -11.50 -12.19
N SER A 45 7.51 -11.30 -10.96
CA SER A 45 8.24 -11.69 -9.75
C SER A 45 8.25 -13.21 -9.55
N SER A 46 7.24 -13.89 -10.06
CA SER A 46 7.09 -15.35 -9.99
C SER A 46 7.92 -16.11 -11.02
N MET A 47 8.41 -15.44 -12.07
CA MET A 47 9.26 -16.05 -13.09
C MET A 47 10.63 -16.45 -12.53
N ALA A 48 11.24 -17.49 -13.12
CA ALA A 48 12.63 -17.82 -12.84
C ALA A 48 13.55 -16.65 -13.21
N HIS A 49 14.67 -16.52 -12.50
CA HIS A 49 15.60 -15.41 -12.68
C HIS A 49 16.13 -15.27 -14.11
N GLU A 50 16.38 -16.40 -14.78
CA GLU A 50 16.89 -16.46 -16.15
C GLU A 50 15.83 -16.02 -17.16
N ASP A 51 14.61 -16.54 -17.04
CA ASP A 51 13.46 -16.18 -17.90
C ASP A 51 13.11 -14.69 -17.79
N ALA A 52 13.10 -14.15 -16.56
CA ALA A 52 12.84 -12.74 -16.31
C ALA A 52 13.93 -11.85 -16.95
N ALA A 53 15.20 -12.28 -16.84
CA ALA A 53 16.33 -11.56 -17.44
C ALA A 53 16.28 -11.62 -18.98
N GLU A 54 15.93 -12.77 -19.57
CA GLU A 54 15.74 -12.91 -21.01
C GLU A 54 14.56 -12.08 -21.51
N LEU A 55 13.47 -12.02 -20.75
CA LEU A 55 12.29 -11.27 -21.13
C LEU A 55 12.61 -9.79 -21.38
N VAL A 56 13.47 -9.19 -20.55
CA VAL A 56 13.84 -7.77 -20.60
C VAL A 56 15.12 -7.48 -21.40
N ARG A 57 15.95 -8.50 -21.67
CA ARG A 57 17.26 -8.33 -22.29
C ARG A 57 17.14 -7.74 -23.70
N GLY A 58 17.76 -6.57 -23.89
CA GLY A 58 17.82 -5.89 -25.19
C GLY A 58 16.49 -5.31 -25.67
N LYS A 59 15.47 -5.25 -24.81
CA LYS A 59 14.13 -4.75 -25.14
C LYS A 59 13.84 -3.43 -24.44
N ARG A 60 12.89 -2.66 -24.98
CA ARG A 60 12.33 -1.47 -24.35
C ARG A 60 11.29 -1.91 -23.31
N VAL A 61 11.55 -1.62 -22.04
CA VAL A 61 10.66 -2.00 -20.94
C VAL A 61 9.97 -0.76 -20.39
N ALA A 62 8.64 -0.79 -20.33
CA ALA A 62 7.85 0.22 -19.66
C ALA A 62 7.21 -0.34 -18.38
N VAL A 63 7.33 0.38 -17.27
CA VAL A 63 6.77 0.03 -15.97
C VAL A 63 5.67 1.03 -15.63
N VAL A 64 4.45 0.56 -15.42
CA VAL A 64 3.29 1.44 -15.13
C VAL A 64 2.99 1.42 -13.63
N GLY A 65 3.26 2.53 -12.94
CA GLY A 65 3.00 2.72 -11.53
C GLY A 65 4.18 3.34 -10.77
N ALA A 66 3.92 3.86 -9.57
CA ALA A 66 4.94 4.39 -8.65
C ALA A 66 4.89 3.70 -7.27
N GLY A 67 4.39 2.45 -7.22
CA GLY A 67 4.42 1.63 -6.01
C GLY A 67 5.80 1.04 -5.74
N MET A 68 5.96 0.34 -4.60
CA MET A 68 7.22 -0.34 -4.26
C MET A 68 7.68 -1.28 -5.38
N SER A 69 6.78 -2.07 -5.97
CA SER A 69 7.12 -3.00 -7.06
C SER A 69 7.66 -2.30 -8.32
N ALA A 70 7.25 -1.06 -8.58
CA ALA A 70 7.78 -0.28 -9.69
C ALA A 70 9.18 0.27 -9.38
N MET A 71 9.37 0.79 -8.17
CA MET A 71 10.64 1.42 -7.76
C MET A 71 11.73 0.39 -7.42
N ASP A 72 11.36 -0.78 -6.91
CA ASP A 72 12.28 -1.88 -6.62
C ASP A 72 12.44 -2.84 -7.81
N ASN A 73 12.12 -2.38 -9.03
CA ASN A 73 12.27 -3.19 -10.24
C ASN A 73 13.73 -3.35 -10.69
N ARG A 74 14.63 -3.63 -9.74
CA ARG A 74 16.06 -3.91 -9.96
C ARG A 74 16.27 -5.06 -10.94
N ARG A 75 15.31 -5.98 -11.03
CA ARG A 75 15.34 -7.09 -11.98
C ARG A 75 15.10 -6.64 -13.42
N SER A 76 14.27 -5.62 -13.66
CA SER A 76 14.08 -5.09 -15.02
C SER A 76 15.15 -4.08 -15.44
N VAL A 77 15.87 -3.50 -14.47
CA VAL A 77 16.87 -2.44 -14.72
C VAL A 77 18.27 -2.96 -14.40
N ARG A 78 19.00 -3.39 -15.43
CA ARG A 78 20.42 -3.70 -15.29
C ARG A 78 21.24 -2.41 -15.26
N ARG A 79 22.10 -2.27 -14.25
CA ARG A 79 23.01 -1.11 -14.14
C ARG A 79 23.85 -0.97 -15.42
N GLY A 80 23.95 0.24 -15.95
CA GLY A 80 24.73 0.55 -17.15
C GLY A 80 24.04 0.22 -18.48
N GLN A 81 22.77 -0.22 -18.49
CA GLN A 81 22.01 -0.45 -19.72
C GLN A 81 21.50 0.88 -20.31
N ARG A 82 22.40 1.66 -20.91
CA ARG A 82 22.07 2.97 -21.51
C ARG A 82 21.35 2.90 -22.85
N ARG A 83 21.48 1.78 -23.57
CA ARG A 83 20.94 1.64 -24.93
C ARG A 83 19.40 1.56 -24.97
N TYR A 84 18.80 0.98 -23.93
CA TYR A 84 17.34 0.87 -23.76
C TYR A 84 17.01 1.12 -22.28
N PRO A 85 16.81 2.38 -21.86
CA PRO A 85 16.43 2.68 -20.49
C PRO A 85 15.03 2.11 -20.18
N CYS A 86 14.81 1.77 -18.92
CA CYS A 86 13.49 1.35 -18.45
C CYS A 86 12.63 2.60 -18.20
N THR A 87 11.53 2.75 -18.91
CA THR A 87 10.63 3.90 -18.72
C THR A 87 9.64 3.61 -17.60
N MET A 88 9.68 4.37 -16.51
CA MET A 88 8.70 4.30 -15.43
C MET A 88 7.64 5.38 -15.63
N VAL A 89 6.41 4.95 -15.87
CA VAL A 89 5.23 5.79 -16.10
C VAL A 89 4.45 5.91 -14.80
N TYR A 90 4.16 7.13 -14.35
CA TYR A 90 3.47 7.37 -13.09
C TYR A 90 2.50 8.55 -13.14
N ARG A 91 1.45 8.49 -12.31
CA ARG A 91 0.47 9.59 -12.15
C ARG A 91 0.84 10.57 -11.05
N SER A 92 1.15 10.01 -9.88
CA SER A 92 1.51 10.76 -8.68
C SER A 92 2.80 10.19 -8.09
N GLY A 93 3.72 11.08 -7.70
CA GLY A 93 4.90 10.72 -6.95
C GLY A 93 4.54 10.23 -5.54
N HIS A 94 5.39 9.37 -4.96
CA HIS A 94 5.29 8.96 -3.56
C HIS A 94 6.49 9.48 -2.79
N TRP A 95 6.30 9.75 -1.49
CA TRP A 95 7.41 10.12 -0.62
C TRP A 95 8.37 8.94 -0.48
N MET A 96 9.60 9.15 -0.94
CA MET A 96 10.66 8.16 -0.85
C MET A 96 11.48 8.38 0.41
N VAL A 97 11.75 7.30 1.12
CA VAL A 97 12.61 7.26 2.30
C VAL A 97 13.80 6.36 1.96
N ASP A 98 14.98 6.95 1.84
CA ASP A 98 16.22 6.19 1.76
C ASP A 98 16.68 5.84 3.19
N PRO A 99 16.91 4.56 3.54
CA PRO A 99 17.41 4.15 4.84
C PRO A 99 18.64 4.91 5.33
N LYS A 100 19.57 5.29 4.44
CA LYS A 100 20.78 6.04 4.79
C LYS A 100 20.44 7.45 5.28
N VAL A 101 19.51 8.11 4.58
CA VAL A 101 19.01 9.45 4.94
C VAL A 101 18.19 9.37 6.21
N ALA A 102 17.30 8.38 6.30
CA ALA A 102 16.47 8.11 7.46
C ALA A 102 17.30 7.85 8.73
N TRP A 103 18.39 7.07 8.62
CA TRP A 103 19.25 6.73 9.75
C TRP A 103 20.04 7.96 10.26
N ARG A 104 20.52 8.82 9.36
CA ARG A 104 21.26 10.07 9.71
C ARG A 104 20.45 11.03 10.57
N VAL A 105 19.13 11.08 10.41
CA VAL A 105 18.24 11.92 11.21
C VAL A 105 17.42 11.14 12.22
N ASN A 106 17.76 9.87 12.44
CA ASN A 106 17.04 8.98 13.33
C ASN A 106 15.51 9.01 13.07
N PHE A 107 15.13 9.00 11.79
CA PHE A 107 13.77 9.19 11.31
C PHE A 107 12.75 8.28 12.01
N PHE A 108 13.10 7.01 12.20
CA PHE A 108 12.24 6.05 12.90
C PHE A 108 12.05 6.41 14.38
N THR A 109 13.02 7.05 15.03
CA THR A 109 12.83 7.57 16.40
C THR A 109 11.85 8.74 16.43
N PHE A 110 11.88 9.62 15.42
CA PHE A 110 10.95 10.76 15.34
C PHE A 110 9.57 10.43 14.79
N THR A 111 9.36 9.23 14.24
CA THR A 111 8.07 8.86 13.61
C THR A 111 7.47 7.57 14.15
N SER A 112 8.22 6.77 14.90
CA SER A 112 7.80 5.44 15.36
C SER A 112 8.12 5.20 16.84
N THR A 113 8.10 6.25 17.68
CA THR A 113 8.23 6.14 19.15
C THR A 113 6.90 6.36 19.86
N ARG A 114 6.77 5.82 21.08
CA ARG A 114 5.59 6.05 21.94
C ARG A 114 5.28 7.55 22.14
N TRP A 115 6.31 8.39 22.22
CA TRP A 115 6.15 9.84 22.32
C TRP A 115 5.42 10.42 21.10
N THR A 116 5.79 9.96 19.90
CA THR A 116 5.16 10.43 18.66
C THR A 116 3.75 9.89 18.50
N GLU A 117 3.45 8.71 19.07
CA GLU A 117 2.08 8.19 19.12
C GLU A 117 1.14 9.03 19.99
N LEU A 118 1.65 9.71 21.04
CA LEU A 118 0.83 10.63 21.85
C LEU A 118 0.34 11.85 21.07
N MET A 119 0.95 12.14 19.92
CA MET A 119 0.57 13.26 19.06
C MET A 119 -0.51 12.88 18.03
N VAL A 120 -0.95 11.62 18.01
CA VAL A 120 -1.91 11.09 17.05
C VAL A 120 -3.18 10.71 17.79
N ASP A 121 -4.30 11.32 17.40
CA ASP A 121 -5.61 10.96 17.91
C ASP A 121 -6.01 9.57 17.39
N LYS A 122 -6.26 8.64 18.32
CA LYS A 122 -6.70 7.26 17.98
C LYS A 122 -8.15 7.03 18.43
N PRO A 123 -8.93 6.24 17.67
CA PRO A 123 -10.31 5.93 18.04
C PRO A 123 -10.38 5.17 19.36
N GLY A 124 -11.29 5.59 20.24
CA GLY A 124 -11.51 4.95 21.54
C GLY A 124 -10.50 5.33 22.62
N GLU A 125 -9.65 6.33 22.39
CA GLU A 125 -8.78 6.88 23.44
C GLU A 125 -9.57 7.71 24.46
N GLY A 126 -9.13 7.65 25.72
CA GLY A 126 -9.73 8.45 26.79
C GLY A 126 -9.54 9.95 26.58
N PHE A 127 -10.41 10.76 27.19
CA PHE A 127 -10.43 12.22 27.05
C PHE A 127 -9.05 12.88 27.23
N VAL A 128 -8.26 12.42 28.21
CA VAL A 128 -6.91 12.95 28.50
C VAL A 128 -5.95 12.76 27.33
N LEU A 129 -5.97 11.59 26.68
CA LEU A 129 -5.09 11.29 25.55
C LEU A 129 -5.50 12.08 24.31
N SER A 130 -6.81 12.21 24.05
CA SER A 130 -7.31 13.02 22.93
C SER A 130 -7.00 14.51 23.12
N LEU A 131 -7.12 15.02 24.35
CA LEU A 131 -6.71 16.39 24.69
C LEU A 131 -5.20 16.59 24.47
N LEU A 132 -4.37 15.66 24.96
CA LEU A 132 -2.93 15.70 24.78
C LEU A 132 -2.54 15.67 23.29
N ALA A 133 -3.14 14.79 22.50
CA ALA A 133 -2.92 14.71 21.06
C ALA A 133 -3.31 16.01 20.34
N THR A 134 -4.40 16.64 20.78
CA THR A 134 -4.85 17.95 20.27
C THR A 134 -3.85 19.05 20.61
N MET A 135 -3.38 19.12 21.86
CA MET A 135 -2.39 20.09 22.31
C MET A 135 -1.03 19.92 21.62
N LEU A 136 -0.62 18.68 21.35
CA LEU A 136 0.64 18.36 20.66
C LEU A 136 0.53 18.41 19.12
N SER A 137 -0.66 18.65 18.58
CA SER A 137 -0.88 18.71 17.13
C SER A 137 -0.03 19.78 16.40
N PRO A 138 0.25 20.98 16.95
CA PRO A 138 1.15 21.94 16.31
C PRO A 138 2.59 21.41 16.27
N LEU A 139 3.06 20.74 17.32
CA LEU A 139 4.38 20.13 17.37
C LEU A 139 4.52 19.02 16.32
N ARG A 140 3.47 18.20 16.14
CA ARG A 140 3.40 17.21 15.05
C ARG A 140 3.47 17.85 13.67
N TRP A 141 2.81 19.00 13.49
CA TRP A 141 2.86 19.73 12.24
C TRP A 141 4.27 20.29 11.96
N VAL A 142 4.91 20.91 12.96
CA VAL A 142 6.28 21.44 12.85
C VAL A 142 7.26 20.31 12.53
N THR A 143 7.24 19.21 13.28
CA THR A 143 8.11 18.05 13.04
C THR A 143 7.90 17.47 11.64
N SER A 144 6.66 17.36 11.18
CA SER A 144 6.34 16.97 9.80
C SER A 144 6.95 17.93 8.77
N LYS A 145 6.89 19.26 8.98
CA LYS A 145 7.39 20.24 8.02
C LYS A 145 8.91 20.33 7.98
N VAL A 146 9.56 20.23 9.13
CA VAL A 146 11.02 20.10 9.21
C VAL A 146 11.49 18.84 8.49
N THR A 147 10.82 17.71 8.73
CA THR A 147 11.10 16.44 8.06
C THR A 147 10.89 16.56 6.55
N GLU A 148 9.78 17.17 6.11
CA GLU A 148 9.49 17.43 4.71
C GLU A 148 10.59 18.26 4.02
N ALA A 149 11.04 19.34 4.66
CA ALA A 149 12.09 20.21 4.14
C ALA A 149 13.44 19.49 4.08
N TYR A 150 13.76 18.68 5.09
CA TYR A 150 14.97 17.86 5.11
C TYR A 150 14.97 16.83 3.96
N TYR A 151 13.90 16.05 3.80
CA TYR A 151 13.81 15.07 2.71
C TYR A 151 13.86 15.73 1.33
N LYS A 152 13.21 16.88 1.13
CA LYS A 152 13.30 17.64 -0.13
C LYS A 152 14.72 18.15 -0.43
N ARG A 153 15.56 18.32 0.59
CA ARG A 153 16.96 18.74 0.45
C ARG A 153 17.92 17.55 0.30
N SER A 154 17.63 16.44 0.97
CA SER A 154 18.51 15.27 1.02
C SER A 154 18.30 14.27 -0.12
N ILE A 155 17.12 14.26 -0.73
CA ILE A 155 16.77 13.37 -1.85
C ILE A 155 16.40 14.24 -3.06
N PRO A 156 16.93 13.95 -4.27
CA PRO A 156 16.73 14.76 -5.48
C PRO A 156 15.32 14.62 -6.10
N MET A 157 14.27 14.52 -5.27
CA MET A 157 12.89 14.38 -5.75
C MET A 157 12.44 15.57 -6.59
N ARG A 158 12.95 16.78 -6.30
CA ARG A 158 12.65 18.02 -7.04
C ARG A 158 13.26 18.01 -8.43
N GLU A 159 14.52 17.60 -8.52
CA GLU A 159 15.28 17.53 -9.77
C GLU A 159 14.63 16.56 -10.75
N HIS A 160 14.06 15.47 -10.23
CA HIS A 160 13.40 14.44 -11.02
C HIS A 160 11.88 14.59 -11.16
N GLY A 161 11.28 15.70 -10.71
CA GLY A 161 9.82 15.91 -10.82
C GLY A 161 8.97 14.87 -10.08
N MET A 162 9.52 14.26 -9.03
CA MET A 162 8.90 13.18 -8.23
C MET A 162 8.34 13.68 -6.89
N VAL A 163 8.29 14.99 -6.67
CA VAL A 163 7.70 15.57 -5.45
C VAL A 163 6.21 15.23 -5.40
N PRO A 164 5.74 14.55 -4.35
CA PRO A 164 4.32 14.21 -4.21
C PRO A 164 3.46 15.46 -4.03
N ASP A 165 2.21 15.38 -4.48
CA ASP A 165 1.25 16.49 -4.36
C ASP A 165 0.82 16.73 -2.89
N CYS A 166 1.01 15.75 -2.01
CA CYS A 166 0.70 15.84 -0.58
C CYS A 166 1.95 16.09 0.28
N GLY A 167 1.76 16.71 1.45
CA GLY A 167 2.85 16.96 2.41
C GLY A 167 3.36 15.67 3.07
N PHE A 168 4.57 15.71 3.64
CA PHE A 168 5.20 14.52 4.23
C PHE A 168 4.35 13.89 5.36
N GLY A 169 3.83 14.71 6.28
CA GLY A 169 3.02 14.23 7.40
C GLY A 169 1.70 13.60 6.96
N GLN A 170 1.14 14.06 5.85
CA GLN A 170 -0.03 13.45 5.22
C GLN A 170 0.33 12.08 4.63
N ALA A 171 1.50 11.98 4.01
CA ALA A 171 2.02 10.74 3.43
C ALA A 171 2.73 9.80 4.43
N SER A 172 2.77 10.13 5.73
CA SER A 172 3.46 9.34 6.76
C SER A 172 2.97 7.89 6.86
N LEU A 173 1.78 7.59 6.33
CA LEU A 173 1.18 6.25 6.28
C LEU A 173 1.35 5.55 4.91
N GLY A 174 1.97 6.22 3.93
CA GLY A 174 2.05 5.77 2.53
C GLY A 174 3.41 6.00 1.86
N TRP A 175 4.45 6.32 2.65
CA TRP A 175 5.81 6.46 2.13
C TRP A 175 6.38 5.13 1.63
N ARG A 176 7.49 5.22 0.89
CA ARG A 176 8.09 4.11 0.16
C ARG A 176 9.59 4.07 0.40
N LEU A 177 10.15 2.87 0.58
CA LEU A 177 11.58 2.67 0.69
C LEU A 177 12.15 2.67 -0.73
N GLY A 178 13.15 3.52 -0.96
CA GLY A 178 13.82 3.58 -2.25
C GLY A 178 15.32 3.56 -2.08
N ILE A 179 15.90 2.37 -2.17
CA ILE A 179 17.34 2.17 -1.98
C ILE A 179 18.03 2.26 -3.35
N GLY A 180 18.77 3.37 -3.57
CA GLY A 180 19.52 3.64 -4.81
C GLY A 180 18.62 3.79 -6.04
N PHE A 181 17.39 4.25 -5.85
CA PHE A 181 16.46 4.49 -6.96
C PHE A 181 16.92 5.70 -7.79
N TYR A 182 17.15 6.83 -7.14
CA TYR A 182 17.59 8.06 -7.81
C TYR A 182 18.96 7.91 -8.47
N ASP A 183 19.90 7.18 -7.85
CA ASP A 183 21.17 6.83 -8.49
C ASP A 183 20.98 6.19 -9.88
N ARG A 184 19.95 5.34 -10.06
CA ARG A 184 19.65 4.70 -11.35
C ARG A 184 18.96 5.63 -12.35
N VAL A 185 18.21 6.60 -11.85
CA VAL A 185 17.63 7.67 -12.67
C VAL A 185 18.75 8.58 -13.18
N ASP A 186 19.68 8.97 -12.30
CA ASP A 186 20.87 9.76 -12.63
C ASP A 186 21.82 9.05 -13.61
N GLU A 187 22.03 7.74 -13.43
CA GLU A 187 22.80 6.90 -14.36
C GLU A 187 22.18 6.86 -15.78
N GLY A 188 20.89 7.21 -15.90
CA GLY A 188 20.08 7.12 -17.12
C GLY A 188 19.55 5.71 -17.38
N SER A 189 19.55 4.82 -16.38
CA SER A 189 19.00 3.47 -16.52
C SER A 189 17.47 3.45 -16.37
N ILE A 190 16.91 4.45 -15.68
CA ILE A 190 15.47 4.64 -15.50
C ILE A 190 15.08 6.01 -16.04
N GLU A 191 14.10 6.05 -16.92
CA GLU A 191 13.50 7.29 -17.42
C GLU A 191 12.12 7.50 -16.79
N LEU A 192 11.90 8.65 -16.19
CA LEU A 192 10.66 8.97 -15.49
C LEU A 192 9.70 9.73 -16.42
N ARG A 193 8.47 9.24 -16.54
CA ARG A 193 7.41 9.88 -17.33
C ARG A 193 6.15 10.05 -16.48
N ARG A 194 5.83 11.30 -16.12
CA ARG A 194 4.57 11.66 -15.46
C ARG A 194 3.44 11.72 -16.51
N CYS A 195 2.28 11.20 -16.19
CA CYS A 195 1.09 11.22 -17.06
C CYS A 195 -0.21 11.33 -16.24
N GLY A 196 -1.29 11.84 -16.82
CA GLY A 196 -2.64 11.79 -16.26
C GLY A 196 -3.31 10.43 -16.48
N SER A 197 -3.27 9.94 -17.73
CA SER A 197 -3.83 8.64 -18.11
C SER A 197 -2.84 7.85 -18.98
N VAL A 198 -3.02 6.53 -18.99
CA VAL A 198 -2.20 5.58 -19.77
C VAL A 198 -3.13 4.75 -20.61
N SER A 199 -2.79 4.59 -21.89
CA SER A 199 -3.46 3.68 -22.80
C SER A 199 -2.46 2.97 -23.70
N PHE A 200 -2.88 1.95 -24.44
CA PHE A 200 -2.00 1.15 -25.28
C PHE A 200 -2.14 1.51 -26.76
N CYS A 201 -1.03 1.41 -27.49
CA CYS A 201 -0.99 1.41 -28.95
C CYS A 201 -0.24 0.18 -29.45
N THR A 202 -0.14 0.00 -30.77
CA THR A 202 0.53 -1.16 -31.40
C THR A 202 1.98 -1.34 -30.94
N ASP A 203 2.70 -0.24 -30.76
CA ASP A 203 4.15 -0.22 -30.54
C ASP A 203 4.55 0.24 -29.13
N GLY A 204 3.59 0.43 -28.22
CA GLY A 204 3.89 0.85 -26.85
C GLY A 204 2.70 1.42 -26.06
N LEU A 205 2.98 2.48 -25.30
CA LEU A 205 2.03 3.17 -24.43
C LEU A 205 1.79 4.59 -24.95
N VAL A 206 0.52 5.01 -24.94
CA VAL A 206 0.11 6.39 -25.17
C VAL A 206 -0.14 7.03 -23.81
N LEU A 207 0.61 8.10 -23.54
CA LEU A 207 0.54 8.88 -22.33
C LEU A 207 -0.20 10.18 -22.62
N ASP A 208 -1.26 10.40 -21.88
CA ASP A 208 -1.97 11.67 -21.86
C ASP A 208 -1.40 12.54 -20.73
N ALA A 209 -1.00 13.76 -21.05
CA ALA A 209 -0.45 14.70 -20.10
C ALA A 209 -1.52 15.40 -19.24
N GLY A 210 -2.79 15.00 -19.28
CA GLY A 210 -3.79 15.37 -18.26
C GLY A 210 -4.15 16.87 -18.21
N GLY A 211 -3.73 17.65 -19.20
CA GLY A 211 -4.20 19.02 -19.47
C GLY A 211 -5.01 19.06 -20.76
N GLU A 212 -6.13 19.78 -20.78
CA GLU A 212 -6.91 20.01 -22.01
C GLU A 212 -6.02 20.70 -23.06
N GLY A 213 -5.62 19.97 -24.11
CA GLY A 213 -4.87 20.49 -25.24
C GLY A 213 -3.38 20.15 -25.32
N GLU A 214 -2.84 19.27 -24.47
CA GLU A 214 -1.47 18.76 -24.63
C GLU A 214 -1.42 17.47 -25.48
N ASP A 215 -0.40 17.36 -26.35
CA ASP A 215 -0.24 16.25 -27.29
C ASP A 215 -0.08 14.87 -26.61
N GLU A 216 -0.80 13.87 -27.12
CA GLU A 216 -0.60 12.46 -26.76
C GLU A 216 0.86 12.05 -27.04
N ARG A 217 1.58 11.59 -26.01
CA ARG A 217 2.97 11.15 -26.15
C ARG A 217 3.06 9.63 -26.21
N VAL A 218 3.71 9.12 -27.25
CA VAL A 218 3.93 7.68 -27.40
C VAL A 218 5.27 7.27 -26.79
N VAL A 219 5.24 6.32 -25.87
CA VAL A 219 6.40 5.63 -25.31
C VAL A 219 6.48 4.25 -25.93
N GLY A 220 7.48 4.05 -26.80
CA GLY A 220 7.71 2.75 -27.42
C GLY A 220 8.15 1.70 -26.39
N ALA A 221 7.49 0.55 -26.39
CA ALA A 221 7.78 -0.54 -25.47
C ALA A 221 7.62 -1.89 -26.18
N ASP A 222 8.44 -2.87 -25.79
CA ASP A 222 8.30 -4.26 -26.24
C ASP A 222 7.74 -5.13 -25.09
N VAL A 223 7.97 -4.69 -23.85
CA VAL A 223 7.46 -5.32 -22.63
C VAL A 223 6.87 -4.24 -21.71
N VAL A 224 5.65 -4.46 -21.25
CA VAL A 224 4.97 -3.58 -20.27
C VAL A 224 4.73 -4.35 -18.98
N ILE A 225 5.26 -3.84 -17.87
CA ILE A 225 5.08 -4.38 -16.53
C ILE A 225 4.11 -3.49 -15.76
N LEU A 226 2.91 -4.00 -15.50
CA LEU A 226 1.87 -3.31 -14.74
C LEU A 226 2.16 -3.45 -13.24
N CYS A 227 2.54 -2.35 -12.61
CA CYS A 227 2.74 -2.21 -11.16
C CYS A 227 1.56 -1.45 -10.54
N ALA A 228 0.34 -1.83 -10.91
CA ALA A 228 -0.92 -1.16 -10.52
C ALA A 228 -1.43 -1.57 -9.13
N GLY A 229 -0.77 -2.51 -8.46
CA GLY A 229 -1.11 -2.98 -7.12
C GLY A 229 -2.00 -4.22 -7.14
N PHE A 230 -2.67 -4.50 -6.02
CA PHE A 230 -3.44 -5.73 -5.82
C PHE A 230 -4.86 -5.40 -5.39
N ASP A 231 -5.80 -6.29 -5.70
CA ASP A 231 -7.12 -6.24 -5.09
C ASP A 231 -7.01 -6.84 -3.69
N ILE A 232 -7.04 -5.94 -2.70
CA ILE A 232 -6.87 -6.28 -1.29
C ILE A 232 -8.06 -7.07 -0.76
N ASP A 233 -9.27 -6.89 -1.29
CA ASP A 233 -10.48 -7.47 -0.67
C ASP A 233 -10.89 -8.78 -1.34
N ARG A 234 -10.58 -8.93 -2.63
CA ARG A 234 -10.94 -10.11 -3.41
C ARG A 234 -10.46 -11.46 -2.85
N PRO A 235 -9.21 -11.63 -2.38
CA PRO A 235 -8.78 -12.89 -1.76
C PRO A 235 -9.69 -13.31 -0.60
N LEU A 236 -10.13 -12.35 0.21
CA LEU A 236 -11.00 -12.62 1.36
C LEU A 236 -12.44 -12.89 0.96
N ARG A 237 -12.96 -12.23 -0.08
CA ARG A 237 -14.30 -12.50 -0.62
C ARG A 237 -14.40 -13.89 -1.25
N ASP A 238 -13.39 -14.26 -2.03
CA ASP A 238 -13.38 -15.47 -2.87
C ASP A 238 -13.20 -16.76 -2.03
N VAL A 239 -12.77 -16.65 -0.77
CA VAL A 239 -12.64 -17.81 0.15
C VAL A 239 -14.00 -18.33 0.62
N PHE A 240 -15.04 -17.49 0.68
CA PHE A 240 -16.35 -17.91 1.14
C PHE A 240 -17.22 -18.38 -0.02
N ALA A 241 -17.76 -19.59 0.10
CA ALA A 241 -18.72 -20.11 -0.88
C ALA A 241 -20.08 -19.37 -0.84
N SER A 242 -20.44 -18.80 0.31
CA SER A 242 -21.72 -18.10 0.51
C SER A 242 -21.54 -16.59 0.27
N PRO A 243 -22.29 -15.99 -0.67
CA PRO A 243 -22.20 -14.55 -0.98
C PRO A 243 -22.38 -13.65 0.24
N TRP A 244 -23.28 -14.03 1.17
CA TRP A 244 -23.53 -13.27 2.39
C TRP A 244 -22.28 -13.13 3.27
N PHE A 245 -21.47 -14.19 3.36
CA PHE A 245 -20.23 -14.16 4.14
C PHE A 245 -19.15 -13.33 3.43
N SER A 246 -19.06 -13.43 2.09
CA SER A 246 -18.16 -12.59 1.30
C SER A 246 -18.47 -11.09 1.48
N GLU A 247 -19.74 -10.70 1.39
CA GLU A 247 -20.17 -9.29 1.48
C GLU A 247 -19.99 -8.68 2.86
N ILE A 248 -20.25 -9.45 3.93
CA ILE A 248 -20.18 -8.93 5.30
C ILE A 248 -18.74 -8.75 5.77
N VAL A 249 -17.83 -9.63 5.33
CA VAL A 249 -16.41 -9.58 5.70
C VAL A 249 -15.64 -8.57 4.85
N ALA A 250 -15.97 -8.45 3.58
CA ALA A 250 -15.34 -7.52 2.65
C ALA A 250 -16.36 -7.02 1.62
N SER A 251 -16.97 -5.86 1.89
CA SER A 251 -17.98 -5.30 1.00
C SER A 251 -17.39 -5.01 -0.40
N GLY A 252 -18.17 -5.31 -1.44
CA GLY A 252 -17.77 -5.17 -2.85
C GLY A 252 -17.54 -3.74 -3.35
N ASP A 253 -17.80 -2.72 -2.52
CA ASP A 253 -17.54 -1.32 -2.89
C ASP A 253 -16.03 -1.06 -3.01
N ASP A 254 -15.58 -1.06 -4.26
CA ASP A 254 -14.24 -0.71 -4.71
C ASP A 254 -13.82 0.67 -4.16
N GLY A 255 -13.12 0.64 -3.03
CA GLY A 255 -12.47 1.82 -2.45
C GLY A 255 -13.28 2.58 -1.41
N GLY A 256 -14.50 2.15 -1.06
CA GLY A 256 -15.33 2.82 -0.06
C GLY A 256 -14.78 2.69 1.36
N SER A 257 -14.57 1.45 1.85
CA SER A 257 -14.08 1.25 3.22
C SER A 257 -12.57 1.37 3.32
N ALA A 258 -12.07 2.21 4.24
CA ALA A 258 -10.65 2.37 4.55
C ALA A 258 -10.10 1.27 5.45
N VAL A 259 -10.99 0.53 6.11
CA VAL A 259 -10.68 -0.49 7.10
C VAL A 259 -11.68 -1.63 6.95
N LEU A 260 -11.24 -2.87 7.08
CA LEU A 260 -12.15 -4.02 7.10
C LEU A 260 -13.06 -3.98 8.35
N PRO A 261 -14.28 -4.52 8.29
CA PRO A 261 -15.23 -4.56 9.40
C PRO A 261 -14.86 -5.60 10.46
N LEU A 262 -13.60 -5.59 10.91
CA LEU A 262 -13.04 -6.55 11.86
C LEU A 262 -12.72 -5.85 13.18
N TYR A 263 -13.32 -6.35 14.26
CA TYR A 263 -12.99 -5.94 15.62
C TYR A 263 -11.51 -6.30 15.89
N ARG A 264 -10.76 -5.30 16.36
CA ARG A 264 -9.29 -5.39 16.55
C ARG A 264 -8.54 -5.87 15.29
N HIS A 265 -9.09 -5.63 14.10
CA HIS A 265 -8.57 -6.14 12.84
C HIS A 265 -8.46 -7.68 12.75
N CYS A 266 -9.14 -8.43 13.63
CA CYS A 266 -9.06 -9.89 13.69
C CYS A 266 -10.41 -10.58 13.55
N VAL A 267 -11.41 -10.23 14.37
CA VAL A 267 -12.67 -10.98 14.48
C VAL A 267 -13.80 -10.21 13.81
N HIS A 268 -14.65 -10.88 13.04
CA HIS A 268 -15.87 -10.26 12.54
C HIS A 268 -16.96 -10.27 13.63
N PRO A 269 -17.62 -9.14 13.97
CA PRO A 269 -18.56 -9.06 15.09
C PRO A 269 -19.71 -10.08 15.06
N ARG A 270 -20.15 -10.48 13.86
CA ARG A 270 -21.24 -11.44 13.64
C ARG A 270 -20.78 -12.87 13.32
N ILE A 271 -19.47 -13.10 13.25
CA ILE A 271 -18.89 -14.40 12.95
C ILE A 271 -17.77 -14.66 13.97
N PRO A 272 -18.11 -14.89 15.24
CA PRO A 272 -17.12 -14.98 16.32
C PRO A 272 -16.23 -16.23 16.23
N GLN A 273 -16.66 -17.28 15.49
CA GLN A 273 -15.90 -18.51 15.26
C GLN A 273 -14.88 -18.40 14.11
N MET A 274 -14.53 -17.18 13.73
CA MET A 274 -13.61 -16.91 12.63
C MET A 274 -12.73 -15.70 12.92
N THR A 275 -11.44 -15.83 12.65
CA THR A 275 -10.48 -14.72 12.66
C THR A 275 -9.78 -14.56 11.33
N VAL A 276 -9.37 -13.33 11.03
CA VAL A 276 -8.49 -12.99 9.92
C VAL A 276 -7.20 -12.44 10.51
N VAL A 277 -6.07 -13.07 10.21
CA VAL A 277 -4.74 -12.63 10.64
C VAL A 277 -3.95 -12.25 9.39
N GLY A 278 -3.21 -11.13 9.44
CA GLY A 278 -2.38 -10.71 8.30
C GLY A 278 -3.01 -9.62 7.41
N TYR A 279 -4.16 -9.07 7.79
CA TYR A 279 -4.92 -8.12 6.96
C TYR A 279 -4.83 -6.63 7.37
N ALA A 280 -4.17 -6.29 8.47
CA ALA A 280 -3.74 -4.91 8.78
C ALA A 280 -2.29 -4.68 8.36
N GLU A 281 -1.93 -3.57 7.71
CA GLU A 281 -0.54 -3.29 7.30
C GLU A 281 0.10 -2.30 8.26
N SER A 282 1.42 -2.40 8.43
CA SER A 282 2.23 -1.49 9.24
C SER A 282 3.62 -1.37 8.61
N GLY A 283 4.43 -0.40 9.05
CA GLY A 283 5.84 -0.27 8.61
C GLY A 283 6.67 -1.54 8.82
N SER A 284 6.31 -2.37 9.80
CA SER A 284 6.69 -3.78 9.89
C SER A 284 5.47 -4.61 10.24
N SER A 285 5.11 -5.56 9.38
CA SER A 285 3.91 -6.37 9.55
C SER A 285 4.11 -7.59 10.46
N ILE A 286 5.37 -7.95 10.77
CA ILE A 286 5.68 -9.13 11.59
C ILE A 286 5.16 -8.98 13.03
N TYR A 287 5.51 -7.87 13.69
CA TYR A 287 5.11 -7.62 15.08
C TYR A 287 3.61 -7.56 15.32
N PRO A 288 2.80 -6.81 14.53
CA PRO A 288 1.35 -6.82 14.73
C PRO A 288 0.74 -8.20 14.47
N TYR A 289 1.26 -8.99 13.52
CA TYR A 289 0.75 -10.34 13.28
C TYR A 289 1.08 -11.31 14.41
N GLU A 290 2.26 -11.18 15.02
CA GLU A 290 2.60 -11.92 16.23
C GLU A 290 1.63 -11.59 17.38
N MET A 291 1.33 -10.30 17.59
CA MET A 291 0.38 -9.88 18.63
C MET A 291 -1.04 -10.36 18.35
N MET A 292 -1.49 -10.31 17.09
CA MET A 292 -2.77 -10.87 16.66
C MET A 292 -2.84 -12.37 16.98
N ALA A 293 -1.78 -13.12 16.67
CA ALA A 293 -1.71 -14.55 16.92
C ALA A 293 -1.75 -14.88 18.42
N LYS A 294 -1.01 -14.14 19.25
CA LYS A 294 -1.05 -14.31 20.72
C LYS A 294 -2.42 -13.97 21.30
N TRP A 295 -3.01 -12.85 20.87
CA TRP A 295 -4.35 -12.45 21.31
C TRP A 295 -5.40 -13.49 20.93
N MET A 296 -5.31 -14.03 19.71
CA MET A 296 -6.18 -15.11 19.25
C MET A 296 -5.97 -16.40 20.04
N ALA A 297 -4.74 -16.77 20.39
CA ALA A 297 -4.48 -17.94 21.23
C ALA A 297 -5.17 -17.80 22.60
N HIS A 298 -5.09 -16.62 23.22
CA HIS A 298 -5.80 -16.33 24.46
C HIS A 298 -7.32 -16.27 24.32
N LEU A 299 -7.83 -15.88 23.14
CA LEU A 299 -9.26 -15.95 22.82
C LEU A 299 -9.73 -17.42 22.75
N LEU A 300 -8.96 -18.29 22.12
CA LEU A 300 -9.28 -19.72 21.99
C LEU A 300 -9.16 -20.46 23.32
N ASP A 301 -8.21 -20.08 24.17
CA ASP A 301 -8.04 -20.61 25.54
C ASP A 301 -9.09 -20.07 26.53
N GLY A 302 -9.94 -19.12 26.09
CA GLY A 302 -10.98 -18.50 26.94
C GLY A 302 -10.45 -17.48 27.95
N ALA A 303 -9.14 -17.22 27.97
CA ALA A 303 -8.52 -16.17 28.79
C ALA A 303 -9.00 -14.77 28.40
N VAL A 304 -9.30 -14.55 27.12
CA VAL A 304 -9.91 -13.31 26.61
C VAL A 304 -11.33 -13.61 26.16
N ARG A 305 -12.30 -12.80 26.61
CA ARG A 305 -13.69 -12.87 26.15
C ARG A 305 -14.01 -11.71 25.23
N LEU A 306 -14.71 -11.99 24.12
CA LEU A 306 -15.20 -10.96 23.23
C LEU A 306 -16.31 -10.15 23.92
N PRO A 307 -16.36 -8.82 23.71
CA PRO A 307 -17.49 -8.04 24.17
C PRO A 307 -18.74 -8.37 23.34
N ARG A 308 -19.89 -7.81 23.74
CA ARG A 308 -21.14 -8.01 23.00
C ARG A 308 -21.01 -7.51 21.56
N VAL A 309 -21.74 -8.14 20.64
CA VAL A 309 -21.73 -7.81 19.20
C VAL A 309 -21.89 -6.30 18.96
N ARG A 310 -22.83 -5.66 19.66
CA ARG A 310 -23.08 -4.21 19.56
C ARG A 310 -21.84 -3.35 19.89
N ASP A 311 -21.04 -3.77 20.85
CA ASP A 311 -19.85 -3.01 21.26
C ASP A 311 -18.68 -3.25 20.29
N MET A 312 -18.56 -4.47 19.75
CA MET A 312 -17.63 -4.74 18.65
C MET A 312 -17.98 -3.91 17.40
N GLU A 313 -19.25 -3.89 16.99
CA GLU A 313 -19.74 -3.11 15.85
C GLU A 313 -19.50 -1.60 16.05
N ARG A 314 -19.67 -1.09 17.27
CA ARG A 314 -19.34 0.31 17.61
C ARG A 314 -17.86 0.62 17.41
N GLY A 315 -16.98 -0.23 17.92
CA GLY A 315 -15.54 -0.09 17.74
C GLY A 315 -15.13 -0.17 16.27
N VAL A 316 -15.70 -1.12 15.51
CA VAL A 316 -15.48 -1.22 14.06
C VAL A 316 -15.90 0.07 13.34
N ALA A 317 -17.06 0.62 13.68
CA ALA A 317 -17.56 1.86 13.08
C ALA A 317 -16.67 3.08 13.40
N GLU A 318 -16.11 3.15 14.61
CA GLU A 318 -15.12 4.16 15.02
C GLU A 318 -13.85 4.09 14.17
N TRP A 319 -13.26 2.90 14.03
CA TRP A 319 -12.09 2.68 13.21
C TRP A 319 -12.36 2.94 11.72
N ALA A 320 -13.55 2.58 11.22
CA ALA A 320 -13.95 2.90 9.86
C ALA A 320 -14.06 4.42 9.62
N ARG A 321 -14.56 5.20 10.59
CA ARG A 321 -14.58 6.67 10.53
C ARG A 321 -13.17 7.24 10.49
N TRP A 322 -12.29 6.76 11.37
CA TRP A 322 -10.89 7.20 11.42
C TRP A 322 -10.13 6.86 10.15
N GLY A 323 -10.30 5.65 9.60
CA GLY A 323 -9.67 5.29 8.33
C GLY A 323 -10.14 6.17 7.17
N ARG A 324 -11.44 6.55 7.14
CA ARG A 324 -11.93 7.52 6.14
C ARG A 324 -11.31 8.90 6.32
N TRP A 325 -11.13 9.36 7.56
CA TRP A 325 -10.41 10.59 7.85
C TRP A 325 -8.94 10.49 7.41
N ALA A 326 -8.23 9.44 7.81
CA ALA A 326 -6.83 9.20 7.44
C ALA A 326 -6.67 9.17 5.91
N ARG A 327 -7.54 8.47 5.19
CA ARG A 327 -7.50 8.42 3.72
C ARG A 327 -7.68 9.79 3.07
N ARG A 328 -8.60 10.62 3.58
CA ARG A 328 -8.81 12.00 3.08
C ARG A 328 -7.61 12.88 3.39
N SER A 329 -7.10 12.82 4.62
CA SER A 329 -5.96 13.62 5.06
C SER A 329 -4.65 13.20 4.39
N SER A 330 -4.50 11.93 3.99
CA SER A 330 -3.33 11.37 3.31
C SER A 330 -3.40 11.40 1.78
N GLY A 331 -4.30 12.19 1.18
CA GLY A 331 -4.33 12.38 -0.28
C GLY A 331 -4.51 11.08 -1.09
N ARG A 332 -5.28 10.10 -0.57
CA ARG A 332 -5.47 8.74 -1.14
C ARG A 332 -4.24 7.82 -1.12
N PHE A 333 -3.11 8.22 -0.54
CA PHE A 333 -1.92 7.35 -0.34
C PHE A 333 -2.07 6.32 0.79
N PHE A 334 -3.13 6.44 1.60
CA PHE A 334 -3.51 5.46 2.61
C PHE A 334 -4.11 4.22 1.94
N LEU A 335 -3.33 3.14 1.89
CA LEU A 335 -3.80 1.82 1.49
C LEU A 335 -4.57 1.18 2.66
N LYS A 336 -5.68 0.52 2.35
CA LYS A 336 -6.66 0.01 3.32
C LYS A 336 -5.99 -0.69 4.51
N SER A 337 -6.41 -0.33 5.73
CA SER A 337 -5.90 -0.88 7.00
C SER A 337 -4.39 -0.72 7.23
N CYS A 338 -3.70 0.21 6.55
CA CYS A 338 -2.30 0.55 6.83
C CYS A 338 -2.20 1.49 8.03
N VAL A 339 -1.71 1.00 9.15
CA VAL A 339 -1.53 1.75 10.38
C VAL A 339 -0.03 1.85 10.68
N ALA A 340 0.71 2.50 9.76
CA ALA A 340 2.17 2.48 9.74
C ALA A 340 2.86 2.91 11.05
N SER A 341 2.20 3.71 11.89
CA SER A 341 2.72 4.23 13.16
C SER A 341 1.76 4.12 14.35
N VAL A 342 0.55 3.57 14.16
CA VAL A 342 -0.45 3.47 15.24
C VAL A 342 -0.75 2.00 15.51
N THR A 343 0.12 1.34 16.27
CA THR A 343 -0.12 -0.05 16.63
C THR A 343 -1.25 -0.12 17.66
N THR A 344 -2.44 -0.54 17.21
CA THR A 344 -3.69 -0.60 17.99
C THR A 344 -3.66 -1.56 19.18
N TRP A 345 -2.58 -2.35 19.30
CA TRP A 345 -2.46 -3.46 20.24
C TRP A 345 -1.97 -3.05 21.62
N TYR A 346 -1.24 -1.94 21.77
CA TYR A 346 -0.67 -1.54 23.06
C TYR A 346 -1.66 -0.85 24.02
N HIS A 347 -2.87 -0.53 23.55
CA HIS A 347 -3.91 0.10 24.37
C HIS A 347 -4.84 -0.89 25.09
N ALA A 348 -4.64 -2.19 24.89
CA ALA A 348 -5.29 -3.22 25.70
C ALA A 348 -4.31 -3.69 26.78
N GLY A 349 -4.23 -2.91 27.86
CA GLY A 349 -3.81 -3.49 29.13
C GLY A 349 -4.73 -4.69 29.40
N ILE A 350 -4.12 -5.85 29.63
CA ILE A 350 -4.79 -7.00 30.22
C ILE A 350 -5.41 -6.47 31.52
N GLN A 351 -6.73 -6.34 31.53
CA GLN A 351 -7.51 -6.17 32.77
C GLN A 351 -8.17 -7.51 33.09
#